data_AF-A0A7S7G0N0-F1
#
_entry.id   AF-A0A7S7G0N0-F1
#
_cell.length_a   1.000
_cell.length_b   1.000
_cell.length_c   1.000
_cell.angle_alpha   90.00
_cell.angle_beta   90.00
_cell.angle_gamma   90.00
#
_symmetry.space_group_name_H-M   'P 1'
#
loop_
_entity.id
_entity.type
_entity.pdbx_description
1 polymer ?
#
loop_
_entity_poly.entity_id
_entity_poly.type
_entity_poly.pdbx_seq_one_letter_code
_entity_poly.pdbx_strand_id
1 'polypeptide(L)'
;MCFGVEICQDLWTINSPSDLLIKKGAHLIFNLSASTEHLGKAQLRRMAVINHSRKQIGGYFYVSNGMKSEMSNDVVFRIIK
;
A
#
# COMPACT_ATOMS: atom_id res chain seq x y z
N MET A 1 14.09 9.72 -13.63
CA MET A 1 12.81 9.52 -12.91
C MET A 1 12.99 8.33 -11.98
N CYS A 2 12.76 8.50 -10.68
CA CYS A 2 12.99 7.45 -9.68
C CYS A 2 11.67 7.06 -8.99
N PHE A 3 11.55 5.78 -8.61
CA PHE A 3 10.44 5.26 -7.83
C PHE A 3 10.94 4.64 -6.52
N GLY A 4 10.04 4.57 -5.55
CA GLY A 4 10.26 3.92 -4.26
C GLY A 4 9.37 2.69 -4.12
N VAL A 5 9.77 1.78 -3.24
CA VAL A 5 8.99 0.61 -2.88
C VAL A 5 8.94 0.50 -1.36
N GLU A 6 7.76 0.19 -0.85
CA GLU A 6 7.57 -0.19 0.55
C GLU A 6 6.65 -1.42 0.64
N ILE A 7 6.62 -2.07 1.80
CA ILE A 7 6.00 -3.39 1.93
C ILE A 7 4.91 -3.35 2.99
N CYS A 8 3.70 -3.69 2.58
CA CYS A 8 2.56 -4.00 3.43
C CYS A 8 2.35 -3.06 4.63
N GLN A 9 2.89 -3.44 5.79
CA GLN A 9 2.66 -2.75 7.05
C GLN A 9 3.30 -1.36 7.10
N ASP A 10 4.30 -1.11 6.27
CA ASP A 10 5.01 0.17 6.16
C ASP A 10 4.06 1.37 5.97
N LEU A 11 2.99 1.17 5.20
CA LEU A 11 1.93 2.17 4.93
C LEU A 11 1.30 2.75 6.19
N TRP A 12 1.22 1.95 7.25
CA TRP A 12 0.48 2.26 8.47
C TRP A 12 1.36 2.82 9.59
N THR A 13 2.66 2.91 9.35
CA THR A 13 3.60 3.44 10.33
C THR A 13 3.54 4.97 10.36
N ILE A 14 3.88 5.55 11.52
CA ILE A 14 3.94 7.02 11.68
C ILE A 14 4.98 7.61 10.72
N ASN A 15 6.13 6.95 10.62
CA ASN A 15 7.24 7.33 9.76
C ASN A 15 7.43 6.26 8.69
N SER A 16 6.67 6.37 7.59
CA SER A 16 6.75 5.41 6.50
C SER A 16 8.08 5.53 5.73
N PRO A 17 8.65 4.42 5.23
CA PRO A 17 9.82 4.45 4.35
C PRO A 17 9.61 5.35 3.12
N SER A 18 8.40 5.38 2.56
CA SER A 18 8.07 6.25 1.44
C SER A 18 8.28 7.74 1.72
N ASP A 19 8.08 8.21 2.96
CA ASP A 19 8.39 9.60 3.35
C ASP A 19 9.86 9.95 3.13
N LEU A 20 10.77 9.01 3.37
CA LEU A 20 12.20 9.19 3.10
C LEU A 20 12.50 9.11 1.60
N LEU A 21 11.87 8.18 0.89
CA LEU A 21 12.10 7.95 -0.54
C LEU A 21 11.71 9.19 -1.36
N ILE A 22 10.60 9.86 -1.01
CA ILE A 22 10.17 11.08 -1.69
C ILE A 22 11.08 12.25 -1.42
N LYS A 23 11.56 12.39 -0.18
CA LYS A 23 12.60 13.38 0.14
C LYS A 23 13.89 13.16 -0.67
N LYS A 24 14.14 11.92 -1.10
CA LYS A 24 15.26 11.55 -2.00
C LYS A 24 14.90 11.63 -3.49
N GLY A 25 13.71 12.13 -3.84
CA GLY A 25 13.30 12.39 -5.23
C GLY A 25 12.44 11.30 -5.88
N ALA A 26 11.96 10.30 -5.14
CA ALA A 26 10.95 9.38 -5.66
C ALA A 26 9.60 10.10 -5.83
N HIS A 27 8.95 9.98 -6.99
CA HIS A 27 7.62 10.57 -7.24
C HIS A 27 6.52 9.51 -7.41
N LEU A 28 6.93 8.25 -7.49
CA LEU A 28 6.06 7.08 -7.58
C LEU A 28 6.46 6.11 -6.47
N ILE A 29 5.50 5.71 -5.65
CA ILE A 29 5.68 4.76 -4.56
C ILE A 29 4.81 3.54 -4.83
N PHE A 30 5.42 2.35 -4.82
CA PHE A 30 4.73 1.08 -4.95
C PHE A 30 4.70 0.38 -3.58
N ASN A 31 3.51 0.10 -3.08
CA ASN A 31 3.30 -0.72 -1.91
C ASN A 31 2.86 -2.13 -2.32
N LEU A 32 3.74 -3.10 -2.10
CA LEU A 32 3.44 -4.52 -2.30
C LEU A 32 2.93 -5.09 -0.97
N SER A 33 1.70 -5.59 -0.99
CA SER A 33 1.00 -6.06 0.21
C SER A 33 0.50 -7.49 0.08
N ALA A 34 0.53 -8.23 1.19
CA ALA A 34 -0.28 -9.42 1.41
C ALA A 34 -1.16 -9.15 2.64
N SER A 35 -2.11 -8.23 2.51
CA SER A 35 -2.92 -7.78 3.64
C SER A 35 -4.26 -8.51 3.65
N THR A 36 -4.53 -9.23 4.73
CA THR A 36 -5.78 -9.97 4.95
C THR A 36 -7.00 -9.04 4.86
N GLU A 37 -8.14 -9.55 4.41
CA GLU A 37 -9.38 -8.82 4.32
C GLU A 37 -10.25 -9.08 5.55
N HIS A 38 -10.84 -8.02 6.09
CA HIS A 38 -11.91 -8.05 7.08
C HIS A 38 -12.85 -6.86 6.83
N LEU A 39 -14.03 -6.88 7.43
CA LEU A 39 -15.07 -5.87 7.21
C LEU A 39 -14.50 -4.45 7.38
N GLY A 40 -14.68 -3.60 6.37
CA GLY A 40 -14.24 -2.20 6.38
C GLY A 40 -12.76 -1.94 6.01
N LYS A 41 -11.90 -2.96 5.99
CA LYS A 41 -10.45 -2.78 5.73
C LYS A 41 -10.17 -2.23 4.32
N ALA A 42 -10.92 -2.67 3.31
CA ALA A 42 -10.76 -2.15 1.95
C ALA A 42 -10.94 -0.63 1.87
N GLN A 43 -11.92 -0.07 2.60
CA GLN A 43 -12.18 1.37 2.60
C GLN A 43 -11.09 2.13 3.34
N LEU A 44 -10.63 1.61 4.48
CA LEU A 44 -9.48 2.18 5.21
C LEU A 44 -8.21 2.16 4.36
N ARG A 45 -7.93 1.07 3.65
CA ARG A 45 -6.78 0.98 2.73
C ARG A 45 -6.88 1.99 1.60
N ARG A 46 -8.05 2.12 0.97
CA ARG A 46 -8.27 3.11 -0.10
C ARG A 46 -8.03 4.53 0.42
N MET A 47 -8.53 4.84 1.60
CA MET A 47 -8.30 6.14 2.24
C MET A 47 -6.82 6.38 2.56
N ALA A 48 -6.11 5.37 3.06
CA ALA A 48 -4.67 5.44 3.33
C ALA A 48 -3.87 5.71 2.05
N VAL A 49 -4.17 5.02 0.95
CA VAL A 49 -3.54 5.22 -0.37
C VAL A 49 -3.77 6.65 -0.89
N ILE A 50 -5.01 7.14 -0.82
CA ILE A 50 -5.35 8.52 -1.24
C ILE A 50 -4.59 9.54 -0.37
N ASN A 51 -4.58 9.33 0.95
CA ASN A 51 -3.91 10.24 1.88
C ASN A 51 -2.40 10.26 1.67
N HIS A 52 -1.78 9.10 1.44
CA HIS A 52 -0.36 9.03 1.12
C HIS A 52 -0.05 9.72 -0.20
N SER A 53 -0.76 9.40 -1.28
CA SER A 53 -0.57 10.09 -2.57
C SER A 53 -0.67 11.62 -2.44
N ARG A 54 -1.63 12.13 -1.66
CA ARG A 54 -1.77 13.57 -1.36
C ARG A 54 -0.62 14.13 -0.52
N LYS A 55 -0.27 13.46 0.59
CA LYS A 55 0.84 13.85 1.49
C LYS A 55 2.17 13.94 0.74
N GLN A 56 2.34 13.04 -0.23
CA GLN A 56 3.58 12.79 -0.94
C GLN A 56 3.73 13.56 -2.24
N ILE A 57 2.65 14.22 -2.70
CA ILE A 57 2.62 14.97 -3.96
C ILE A 57 3.10 14.06 -5.12
N GLY A 58 2.60 12.83 -5.14
CA GLY A 58 3.09 11.78 -6.03
C GLY A 58 2.09 10.64 -6.19
N GLY A 59 2.43 9.70 -7.08
CA GLY A 59 1.63 8.50 -7.30
C GLY A 59 1.90 7.46 -6.21
N TYR A 60 0.85 6.99 -5.53
CA TYR A 60 0.95 5.88 -4.58
C TYR A 60 0.14 4.69 -5.11
N PHE A 61 0.84 3.61 -5.44
CA PHE A 61 0.27 2.41 -6.05
C PHE A 61 0.26 1.29 -5.02
N TYR A 62 -0.92 0.82 -4.66
CA TYR A 62 -1.08 -0.27 -3.71
C TYR A 62 -1.53 -1.53 -4.44
N VAL A 63 -0.79 -2.61 -4.27
CA VAL A 63 -1.13 -3.93 -4.81
C VAL A 63 -1.23 -4.91 -3.66
N SER A 64 -2.32 -5.67 -3.63
CA SER A 64 -2.52 -6.75 -2.67
C SER A 64 -2.77 -8.07 -3.38
N ASN A 65 -2.45 -9.18 -2.73
CA ASN A 65 -2.77 -10.50 -3.24
C ASN A 65 -4.30 -10.65 -3.44
N GLY A 66 -4.67 -11.38 -4.50
CA GLY A 66 -6.06 -11.72 -4.78
C GLY A 66 -6.43 -13.07 -4.17
N MET A 67 -7.74 -13.35 -4.01
CA MET A 67 -8.22 -14.61 -3.43
C MET A 67 -7.69 -15.88 -4.11
N LYS A 68 -7.28 -15.81 -5.38
CA LYS A 68 -6.77 -16.96 -6.13
C LYS A 68 -5.25 -17.17 -6.01
N SER A 69 -4.49 -16.19 -5.50
CA SER A 69 -3.02 -16.20 -5.59
C SER A 69 -2.30 -16.71 -4.34
N GLU A 70 -2.99 -16.91 -3.20
CA GLU A 70 -2.40 -17.51 -2.00
C GLU A 70 -3.22 -18.67 -1.45
N MET A 71 -2.51 -19.75 -1.10
CA MET A 71 -3.03 -20.91 -0.39
C MET A 71 -3.03 -20.63 1.11
N SER A 72 -4.01 -19.85 1.58
CA SER A 72 -4.23 -19.67 3.01
C SER A 72 -5.63 -20.16 3.34
N ASN A 73 -5.72 -21.24 4.12
CA ASN A 73 -7.00 -21.91 4.40
C ASN A 73 -7.95 -21.07 5.28
N ASP A 74 -7.40 -20.10 6.03
CA ASP A 74 -8.14 -19.39 7.09
C ASP A 74 -8.29 -17.88 6.87
N VAL A 75 -7.68 -17.30 5.83
CA VAL A 75 -7.70 -15.85 5.59
C VAL A 75 -7.98 -15.50 4.13
N VAL A 76 -8.77 -14.44 3.94
CA VAL A 76 -9.14 -13.91 2.62
C VAL A 76 -8.24 -12.73 2.27
N PHE A 77 -7.88 -12.58 0.99
CA PHE A 77 -7.16 -11.42 0.47
C PHE A 77 -7.93 -10.75 -0.65
N ARG A 78 -7.84 -9.41 -0.75
CA ARG A 78 -8.57 -8.63 -1.76
C ARG A 78 -7.71 -7.54 -2.37
N ILE A 79 -7.76 -7.45 -3.71
CA ILE A 79 -7.28 -6.31 -4.49
C ILE A 79 -8.25 -5.14 -4.31
N ILE A 80 -7.69 -3.97 -4.01
CA ILE A 80 -8.44 -2.72 -3.98
C ILE A 80 -8.62 -2.27 -5.43
N LYS A 81 -9.87 -2.21 -5.89
CA LYS A 81 -10.23 -1.51 -7.12
C LYS A 81 -10.38 -0.01 -6.83
#